data_AF-A0AAV8XVI2-F1
#
_entry.id   AF-A0AAV8XVI2-F1
#
_cell.length_a   1.000
_cell.length_b   1.000
_cell.length_c   1.000
_cell.angle_alpha   90.00
_cell.angle_beta   90.00
_cell.angle_gamma   90.00
#
_symmetry.space_group_name_H-M   'P 1'
#
loop_
_entity.id
_entity.type
_entity.pdbx_description
1 polymer ?
#
loop_
_entity_poly.entity_id
_entity_poly.type
_entity_poly.pdbx_seq_one_letter_code
_entity_poly.pdbx_strand_id
1 'polypeptide(L)'
;MIYSDFEKVVDKIDTIATVFGKIAQTRKRYYFLGKYGRSPSPPAVCVHSGGHKIITNSTNIYIDKIRSKFQRERDARPTDSFESKALFGVLYFLGLCRSERQNIKDLWRTDGTGIDALYCTMSYNRLLLRCLRFDDINTREERCKIDKLADIRKIFEIFVENCKKSIIPGPDLTVDEKLVYFRVDPSTMYTLNMEIYAGTQPEGSFRISNSPSEVVKRLVGVTKE
;
A
#
# COMPACT_ATOMS: atom_id res chain seq x y z
N MET A 1 31.70 -15.04 -10.53
CA MET A 1 31.27 -13.92 -11.40
C MET A 1 29.75 -13.64 -11.39
N ILE A 2 28.96 -14.21 -10.45
CA ILE A 2 27.50 -13.95 -10.34
C ILE A 2 27.17 -13.14 -9.06
N TYR A 3 28.12 -13.01 -8.12
CA TYR A 3 27.96 -12.26 -6.87
C TYR A 3 28.05 -10.73 -7.04
N SER A 4 28.87 -10.24 -7.99
CA SER A 4 29.08 -8.80 -8.20
C SER A 4 27.91 -8.07 -8.86
N ASP A 5 27.06 -8.80 -9.60
CA ASP A 5 25.82 -8.23 -10.17
C ASP A 5 24.63 -8.37 -9.21
N PHE A 6 24.73 -9.26 -8.21
CA PHE A 6 23.74 -9.43 -7.16
C PHE A 6 23.79 -8.27 -6.14
N GLU A 7 24.97 -7.81 -5.75
CA GLU A 7 25.14 -6.63 -4.90
C GLU A 7 24.56 -5.37 -5.56
N LYS A 8 24.77 -5.17 -6.86
CA LYS A 8 24.22 -4.02 -7.61
C LYS A 8 22.69 -4.00 -7.69
N VAL A 9 22.03 -5.15 -7.56
CA VAL A 9 20.55 -5.27 -7.55
C VAL A 9 20.00 -5.15 -6.12
N VAL A 10 20.76 -5.62 -5.13
CA VAL A 10 20.41 -5.54 -3.69
C VAL A 10 20.60 -4.12 -3.14
N ASP A 11 21.67 -3.42 -3.54
CA ASP A 11 21.94 -2.02 -3.15
C ASP A 11 20.87 -1.05 -3.69
N LYS A 12 20.17 -1.43 -4.77
CA LYS A 12 19.02 -0.66 -5.27
C LYS A 12 17.74 -0.87 -4.45
N ILE A 13 17.68 -1.88 -3.57
CA ILE A 13 16.52 -2.26 -2.73
C ILE A 13 16.70 -1.80 -1.27
N ASP A 14 17.72 -1.00 -0.98
CA ASP A 14 18.18 -0.68 0.39
C ASP A 14 17.33 0.29 1.20
N THR A 15 16.03 0.39 0.94
CA THR A 15 15.13 1.08 1.86
C THR A 15 13.75 0.44 1.80
N ILE A 16 13.01 0.48 2.92
CA ILE A 16 11.55 0.29 2.92
C ILE A 16 10.91 1.14 1.80
N ALA A 17 11.51 2.30 1.49
CA ALA A 17 11.17 3.15 0.35
C ALA A 17 11.33 2.51 -1.05
N THR A 18 12.12 1.46 -1.29
CA THR A 18 12.20 0.78 -2.60
C THR A 18 11.13 -0.30 -2.78
N VAL A 19 10.73 -0.96 -1.70
CA VAL A 19 9.58 -1.88 -1.68
C VAL A 19 8.31 -1.11 -1.99
N PHE A 20 8.11 0.00 -1.28
CA PHE A 20 7.07 0.96 -1.63
C PHE A 20 7.40 1.67 -2.94
N GLY A 21 8.66 1.78 -3.34
CA GLY A 21 9.17 2.28 -4.62
C GLY A 21 8.62 1.58 -5.85
N LYS A 22 8.34 0.27 -5.75
CA LYS A 22 7.66 -0.49 -6.81
C LYS A 22 6.16 -0.15 -6.93
N ILE A 23 5.55 0.37 -5.87
CA ILE A 23 4.20 0.98 -5.87
C ILE A 23 4.30 2.49 -6.21
N ALA A 24 5.46 3.11 -5.92
CA ALA A 24 5.70 4.55 -5.85
C ALA A 24 6.47 5.16 -7.03
N GLN A 25 6.50 4.51 -8.20
CA GLN A 25 6.96 5.19 -9.44
C GLN A 25 6.03 6.34 -9.89
N THR A 26 5.02 6.69 -9.10
CA THR A 26 4.12 7.79 -9.44
C THR A 26 4.01 8.71 -8.23
N ARG A 27 4.59 9.92 -8.35
CA ARG A 27 4.29 11.08 -7.49
C ARG A 27 2.82 11.45 -7.67
N LYS A 28 1.92 10.63 -7.12
CA LYS A 28 0.47 10.82 -7.30
C LYS A 28 0.01 11.87 -6.32
N ARG A 29 -0.68 12.88 -6.84
CA ARG A 29 -1.50 13.76 -6.00
C ARG A 29 -2.76 12.99 -5.62
N TYR A 30 -3.30 13.27 -4.45
CA TYR A 30 -4.64 12.83 -4.10
C TYR A 30 -5.39 14.00 -3.51
N TYR A 31 -6.68 14.01 -3.74
CA TYR A 31 -7.60 14.87 -3.03
C TYR A 31 -8.21 14.07 -1.90
N PHE A 32 -8.37 14.71 -0.76
CA PHE A 32 -8.95 14.08 0.41
C PHE A 32 -9.94 15.03 1.08
N LEU A 33 -10.99 14.43 1.64
CA LEU A 33 -12.02 15.11 2.41
C LEU A 33 -11.89 14.66 3.85
N GLY A 34 -11.68 15.60 4.77
CA GLY A 34 -11.56 15.31 6.20
C GLY A 34 -11.29 16.54 7.05
N LYS A 35 -11.77 16.55 8.31
CA LYS A 35 -11.38 17.45 9.43
C LYS A 35 -11.98 16.93 10.76
N TYR A 36 -11.40 17.36 11.90
CA TYR A 36 -11.81 17.12 13.31
C TYR A 36 -13.03 16.18 13.56
N GLY A 37 -12.86 14.88 13.35
CA GLY A 37 -13.82 13.86 13.77
C GLY A 37 -13.38 13.19 15.07
N ARG A 38 -14.27 12.48 15.77
CA ARG A 38 -13.87 11.45 16.74
C ARG A 38 -14.05 10.11 16.05
N SER A 39 -12.97 9.35 15.87
CA SER A 39 -13.12 7.94 15.52
C SER A 39 -13.10 7.09 16.79
N PRO A 40 -14.08 6.20 17.01
CA PRO A 40 -14.04 5.26 18.12
C PRO A 40 -12.92 4.20 17.99
N SER A 41 -12.28 4.07 16.82
CA SER A 41 -11.12 3.20 16.62
C SER A 41 -10.16 3.73 15.53
N PRO A 42 -8.85 3.47 15.60
CA PRO A 42 -7.94 3.81 14.51
C PRO A 42 -8.38 3.08 13.24
N PRO A 43 -8.32 3.70 12.05
CA PRO A 43 -8.68 3.05 10.81
C PRO A 43 -7.64 1.98 10.44
N ALA A 44 -7.67 0.82 11.10
CA ALA A 44 -6.96 -0.41 10.70
C ALA A 44 -7.62 -1.07 9.47
N VAL A 45 -8.32 -0.29 8.64
CA VAL A 45 -9.53 -0.79 7.96
C VAL A 45 -9.22 -1.65 6.73
N CYS A 46 -8.09 -1.46 6.04
CA CYS A 46 -7.72 -2.29 4.89
C CYS A 46 -7.45 -3.75 5.23
N VAL A 47 -6.89 -4.02 6.41
CA VAL A 47 -6.36 -5.35 6.74
C VAL A 47 -7.46 -6.27 7.24
N HIS A 48 -8.51 -5.71 7.87
CA HIS A 48 -9.60 -6.51 8.45
C HIS A 48 -10.74 -6.83 7.47
N SER A 49 -11.00 -5.98 6.47
CA SER A 49 -12.16 -6.10 5.55
C SER A 49 -11.96 -7.02 4.33
N GLY A 50 -11.00 -7.95 4.38
CA GLY A 50 -10.78 -8.92 3.29
C GLY A 50 -9.80 -8.48 2.19
N GLY A 51 -9.28 -7.25 2.22
CA GLY A 51 -8.23 -6.78 1.28
C GLY A 51 -6.98 -7.67 1.30
N HIS A 52 -6.65 -8.24 2.46
CA HIS A 52 -5.55 -9.19 2.62
C HIS A 52 -5.70 -10.45 1.74
N LYS A 53 -6.93 -10.88 1.40
CA LYS A 53 -7.16 -12.06 0.54
C LYS A 53 -6.75 -11.77 -0.91
N ILE A 54 -7.10 -10.58 -1.41
CA ILE A 54 -6.71 -10.13 -2.75
C ILE A 54 -5.17 -10.08 -2.82
N ILE A 55 -4.54 -9.46 -1.82
CA ILE A 55 -3.09 -9.37 -1.73
C ILE A 55 -2.43 -10.75 -1.70
N THR A 56 -2.97 -11.68 -0.91
CA THR A 56 -2.47 -13.07 -0.81
C THR A 56 -2.50 -13.74 -2.17
N ASN A 57 -3.65 -13.71 -2.86
CA ASN A 57 -3.85 -14.38 -4.14
C ASN A 57 -2.96 -13.77 -5.24
N SER A 58 -2.95 -12.44 -5.36
CA SER A 58 -2.13 -11.71 -6.33
C SER A 58 -0.63 -11.92 -6.09
N THR A 59 -0.22 -11.98 -4.83
CA THR A 59 1.18 -12.22 -4.45
C THR A 59 1.60 -13.65 -4.79
N ASN A 60 0.75 -14.64 -4.57
CA ASN A 60 1.03 -16.04 -4.91
C ASN A 60 1.24 -16.25 -6.41
N ILE A 61 0.41 -15.63 -7.26
CA ILE A 61 0.59 -15.65 -8.73
C ILE A 61 2.00 -15.14 -9.10
N TYR A 62 2.46 -14.08 -8.44
CA TYR A 62 3.78 -13.53 -8.71
C TYR A 62 4.90 -14.41 -8.13
N ILE A 63 4.72 -14.99 -6.94
CA ILE A 63 5.68 -15.92 -6.31
C ILE A 63 5.92 -17.10 -7.24
N ASP A 64 4.86 -17.72 -7.77
CA ASP A 64 4.99 -18.86 -8.69
C ASP A 64 5.79 -18.51 -9.94
N LYS A 65 5.59 -17.31 -10.48
CA LYS A 65 6.35 -16.80 -11.64
C LYS A 65 7.85 -16.63 -11.37
N ILE A 66 8.25 -16.26 -10.15
CA ILE A 66 9.66 -16.01 -9.79
C ILE A 66 10.30 -17.14 -9.01
N ARG A 67 9.56 -18.22 -8.68
CA ARG A 67 9.99 -19.31 -7.81
C ARG A 67 11.32 -19.94 -8.23
N SER A 68 11.53 -20.08 -9.54
CA SER A 68 12.78 -20.62 -10.12
C SER A 68 14.02 -19.76 -9.86
N LYS A 69 13.86 -18.48 -9.51
CA LYS A 69 14.98 -17.58 -9.19
C LYS A 69 15.51 -17.76 -7.76
N PHE A 70 14.81 -18.52 -6.92
CA PHE A 70 15.20 -18.73 -5.53
C PHE A 70 15.99 -20.03 -5.40
N GLN A 71 17.10 -19.98 -4.66
CA GLN A 71 17.90 -21.16 -4.35
C GLN A 71 17.19 -22.13 -3.41
N ARG A 72 16.35 -21.60 -2.51
CA ARG A 72 15.64 -22.37 -1.49
C ARG A 72 14.14 -22.27 -1.69
N GLU A 73 13.48 -23.42 -1.72
CA GLU A 73 12.03 -23.47 -1.90
C GLU A 73 11.27 -22.71 -0.80
N ARG A 74 11.75 -22.77 0.45
CA ARG A 74 11.15 -22.07 1.60
C ARG A 74 11.09 -20.55 1.45
N ASP A 75 11.94 -19.94 0.62
CA ASP A 75 11.95 -18.48 0.42
C ASP A 75 10.91 -18.05 -0.62
N ALA A 76 10.42 -18.99 -1.45
CA ALA A 76 9.37 -18.79 -2.45
C ALA A 76 8.15 -19.69 -2.21
N ARG A 77 7.90 -20.13 -0.97
CA ARG A 77 6.66 -20.82 -0.61
C ARG A 77 5.48 -19.85 -0.79
N PRO A 78 4.31 -20.31 -1.28
CA PRO A 78 3.08 -19.51 -1.31
C PRO A 78 2.78 -18.90 0.07
N THR A 79 2.34 -17.65 0.07
CA THR A 79 1.90 -16.94 1.28
C THR A 79 0.45 -17.27 1.60
N ASP A 80 0.09 -17.14 2.87
CA ASP A 80 -1.29 -17.22 3.34
C ASP A 80 -1.79 -15.84 3.82
N SER A 81 -3.06 -15.82 4.22
CA SER A 81 -3.74 -14.63 4.76
C SER A 81 -3.14 -14.17 6.09
N PHE A 82 -2.68 -15.11 6.94
CA PHE A 82 -2.10 -14.79 8.24
C PHE A 82 -0.73 -14.14 8.09
N GLU A 83 0.11 -14.67 7.19
CA GLU A 83 1.42 -14.16 6.84
C GLU A 83 1.33 -12.79 6.17
N SER A 84 0.33 -12.58 5.29
CA SER A 84 0.03 -11.27 4.73
C SER A 84 -0.36 -10.26 5.82
N LYS A 85 -1.18 -10.66 6.79
CA LYS A 85 -1.53 -9.80 7.93
C LYS A 85 -0.33 -9.52 8.83
N ALA A 86 0.51 -10.52 9.08
CA ALA A 86 1.74 -10.38 9.85
C ALA A 86 2.71 -9.39 9.19
N LEU A 87 2.80 -9.39 7.85
CA LEU A 87 3.56 -8.41 7.09
C LEU A 87 3.05 -6.98 7.32
N PHE A 88 1.73 -6.78 7.27
CA PHE A 88 1.16 -5.47 7.58
C PHE A 88 1.39 -5.07 9.05
N GLY A 89 1.31 -6.02 9.98
CA GLY A 89 1.66 -5.79 11.38
C GLY A 89 3.11 -5.31 11.55
N VAL A 90 4.05 -5.96 10.87
CA VAL A 90 5.46 -5.53 10.79
C VAL A 90 5.58 -4.12 10.22
N LEU A 91 4.88 -3.79 9.14
CA LEU A 91 4.91 -2.46 8.55
C LEU A 91 4.34 -1.37 9.48
N TYR A 92 3.25 -1.67 10.19
CA TYR A 92 2.71 -0.78 11.22
C TYR A 92 3.71 -0.58 12.36
N PHE A 93 4.32 -1.67 12.84
CA PHE A 93 5.30 -1.62 13.92
C PHE A 93 6.54 -0.80 13.54
N LEU A 94 7.06 -0.99 12.32
CA LEU A 94 8.16 -0.18 11.78
C LEU A 94 7.83 1.31 11.69
N GLY A 95 6.58 1.64 11.33
CA GLY A 95 6.08 3.01 11.34
C GLY A 95 6.02 3.61 12.76
N LEU A 96 5.62 2.81 13.75
CA LEU A 96 5.60 3.22 15.16
C LEU A 96 7.02 3.46 15.71
N CYS A 97 7.97 2.61 15.35
CA CYS A 97 9.37 2.76 15.74
C CYS A 97 10.10 3.91 15.03
N ARG A 98 9.46 4.57 14.04
CA ARG A 98 10.08 5.61 13.18
C ARG A 98 11.37 5.11 12.50
N SER A 99 11.34 3.84 12.08
CA SER A 99 12.46 3.15 11.46
C SER A 99 12.44 3.20 9.93
N GLU A 100 11.77 4.19 9.33
CA GLU A 100 11.48 4.18 7.89
C GLU A 100 12.70 4.34 6.97
N ARG A 101 13.81 4.87 7.50
CA ARG A 101 15.08 5.05 6.77
C ARG A 101 16.18 4.08 7.19
N GLN A 102 15.90 3.17 8.13
CA GLN A 102 16.88 2.21 8.57
C GLN A 102 17.07 1.13 7.50
N ASN A 103 18.31 0.61 7.39
CA ASN A 103 18.57 -0.49 6.49
C ASN A 103 17.77 -1.71 6.95
N ILE A 104 17.13 -2.41 6.00
CA ILE A 104 16.30 -3.58 6.30
C ILE A 104 17.12 -4.71 6.93
N LYS A 105 18.41 -4.84 6.56
CA LYS A 105 19.31 -5.83 7.18
C LYS A 105 19.52 -5.51 8.66
N ASP A 106 19.75 -4.23 9.00
CA ASP A 106 19.98 -3.79 10.37
C ASP A 106 18.76 -4.05 11.26
N LEU A 107 17.57 -3.82 10.72
CA LEU A 107 16.30 -4.10 11.37
C LEU A 107 16.10 -5.57 11.76
N TRP A 108 16.68 -6.50 10.99
CA TRP A 108 16.55 -7.95 11.19
C TRP A 108 17.79 -8.59 11.84
N ARG A 109 18.72 -7.81 12.40
CA ARG A 109 19.90 -8.36 13.10
C ARG A 109 19.49 -9.04 14.41
N THR A 110 20.18 -10.14 14.73
CA THR A 110 19.96 -10.94 15.95
C THR A 110 21.07 -10.75 16.98
N ASP A 111 21.95 -9.77 16.80
CA ASP A 111 23.07 -9.47 17.71
C ASP A 111 22.68 -8.50 18.84
N GLY A 112 21.38 -8.28 19.04
CA GLY A 112 20.83 -7.34 20.02
C GLY A 112 20.69 -5.90 19.50
N THR A 113 21.15 -5.60 18.27
CA THR A 113 20.99 -4.26 17.66
C THR A 113 19.77 -4.12 16.75
N GLY A 114 19.15 -5.25 16.36
CA GLY A 114 17.96 -5.28 15.53
C GLY A 114 16.67 -5.18 16.35
N ILE A 115 15.54 -5.31 15.66
CA ILE A 115 14.21 -5.29 16.28
C ILE A 115 13.72 -6.73 16.44
N ASP A 116 13.67 -7.20 17.68
CA ASP A 116 13.37 -8.61 17.98
C ASP A 116 12.00 -9.07 17.46
N ALA A 117 11.01 -8.20 17.54
CA ALA A 117 9.66 -8.48 17.04
C ALA A 117 9.63 -8.82 15.53
N LEU A 118 10.57 -8.28 14.74
CA LEU A 118 10.61 -8.49 13.29
C LEU A 118 11.12 -9.88 12.94
N TYR A 119 12.24 -10.31 13.54
CA TYR A 119 12.79 -11.65 13.29
C TYR A 119 11.86 -12.75 13.81
N CYS A 120 11.17 -12.50 14.93
CA CYS A 120 10.18 -13.41 15.49
C CYS A 120 8.96 -13.58 14.57
N THR A 121 8.60 -12.54 13.82
CA THR A 121 7.42 -12.56 12.94
C THR A 121 7.72 -13.21 11.59
N MET A 122 8.84 -12.85 10.95
CA MET A 122 9.24 -13.42 9.65
C MET A 122 10.74 -13.27 9.41
N SER A 123 11.32 -14.18 8.62
CA SER A 123 12.76 -14.10 8.30
C SER A 123 13.07 -13.03 7.24
N TYR A 124 14.26 -12.45 7.33
CA TYR A 124 14.76 -11.48 6.34
C TYR A 124 14.77 -12.05 4.90
N ASN A 125 15.12 -13.32 4.73
CA ASN A 125 15.17 -13.95 3.40
C ASN A 125 13.79 -14.22 2.81
N ARG A 126 12.78 -14.41 3.67
CA ARG A 126 11.38 -14.62 3.29
C ARG A 126 10.61 -13.30 3.17
N LEU A 127 11.30 -12.16 3.21
CA LEU A 127 10.67 -10.85 3.19
C LEU A 127 9.75 -10.67 1.97
N LEU A 128 8.45 -10.88 2.22
CA LEU A 128 7.37 -10.85 1.22
C LEU A 128 7.25 -9.51 0.52
N LEU A 129 7.83 -8.45 1.09
CA LEU A 129 7.91 -7.13 0.49
C LEU A 129 8.43 -7.14 -0.95
N ARG A 130 9.33 -8.07 -1.31
CA ARG A 130 9.85 -8.18 -2.70
C ARG A 130 8.81 -8.70 -3.68
N CYS A 131 7.89 -9.52 -3.19
CA CYS A 131 6.91 -10.26 -3.97
C CYS A 131 5.50 -9.67 -3.88
N LEU A 132 5.26 -8.76 -2.93
CA LEU A 132 3.95 -8.19 -2.65
C LEU A 132 3.29 -7.62 -3.90
N ARG A 133 2.06 -8.06 -4.19
CA ARG A 133 1.21 -7.55 -5.28
C ARG A 133 -0.19 -7.27 -4.78
N PHE A 134 -0.83 -6.26 -5.38
CA PHE A 134 -2.17 -5.81 -5.05
C PHE A 134 -3.20 -6.14 -6.13
N ASP A 135 -2.75 -6.73 -7.23
CA ASP A 135 -3.55 -6.94 -8.43
C ASP A 135 -3.15 -8.21 -9.18
N ASP A 136 -4.10 -8.79 -9.91
CA ASP A 136 -3.88 -9.95 -10.75
C ASP A 136 -3.23 -9.54 -12.08
N ILE A 137 -2.00 -10.03 -12.29
CA ILE A 137 -1.20 -9.74 -13.48
C ILE A 137 -1.87 -10.20 -14.79
N ASN A 138 -2.71 -11.24 -14.75
CA ASN A 138 -3.30 -11.83 -15.95
C ASN A 138 -4.41 -10.95 -16.55
N THR A 139 -5.16 -10.25 -15.69
CA THR A 139 -6.27 -9.37 -16.11
C THR A 139 -5.86 -7.90 -16.23
N ARG A 140 -4.59 -7.60 -15.90
CA ARG A 140 -4.08 -6.24 -15.79
C ARG A 140 -4.03 -5.53 -17.14
N GLU A 141 -3.60 -6.22 -18.20
CA GLU A 141 -3.39 -5.61 -19.52
C GLU A 141 -4.68 -5.02 -20.09
N GLU A 142 -5.80 -5.72 -19.93
CA GLU A 142 -7.12 -5.23 -20.37
C GLU A 142 -7.59 -4.05 -19.52
N ARG A 143 -7.43 -4.11 -18.20
CA ARG A 143 -7.86 -3.03 -17.29
C ARG A 143 -7.00 -1.77 -17.42
N CYS A 144 -5.71 -1.89 -17.70
CA CYS A 144 -4.84 -0.73 -17.93
C CYS A 144 -5.25 0.09 -19.16
N LYS A 145 -5.96 -0.51 -20.14
CA LYS A 145 -6.49 0.21 -21.31
C LYS A 145 -7.59 1.21 -20.94
N ILE A 146 -8.29 0.99 -19.82
CA ILE A 146 -9.40 1.85 -19.35
C ILE A 146 -9.07 2.60 -18.05
N ASP A 147 -8.15 2.10 -17.22
CA ASP A 147 -7.75 2.70 -15.94
C ASP A 147 -6.24 2.64 -15.69
N LYS A 148 -5.61 3.81 -15.59
CA LYS A 148 -4.20 3.98 -15.18
C LYS A 148 -3.91 3.50 -13.75
N LEU A 149 -4.93 3.31 -12.92
CA LEU A 149 -4.80 2.86 -11.53
C LEU A 149 -5.18 1.38 -11.34
N ALA A 150 -5.32 0.60 -12.42
CA ALA A 150 -5.71 -0.81 -12.38
C ALA A 150 -4.95 -1.63 -11.32
N ASP A 151 -3.65 -1.37 -11.15
CA ASP A 151 -2.75 -2.07 -10.22
C ASP A 151 -3.12 -1.97 -8.73
N ILE A 152 -3.88 -0.93 -8.35
CA ILE A 152 -4.21 -0.66 -6.94
C ILE A 152 -5.70 -0.40 -6.73
N ARG A 153 -6.47 -0.24 -7.82
CA ARG A 153 -7.88 0.17 -7.83
C ARG A 153 -8.71 -0.55 -6.77
N LYS A 154 -8.69 -1.88 -6.80
CA LYS A 154 -9.53 -2.71 -5.94
C LYS A 154 -9.20 -2.54 -4.45
N ILE A 155 -7.92 -2.51 -4.11
CA ILE A 155 -7.48 -2.31 -2.71
C ILE A 155 -7.78 -0.88 -2.25
N PHE A 156 -7.59 0.11 -3.13
CA PHE A 156 -7.88 1.51 -2.84
C PHE A 156 -9.39 1.75 -2.64
N GLU A 157 -10.25 1.14 -3.45
CA GLU A 157 -11.71 1.23 -3.28
C GLU A 157 -12.16 0.64 -1.95
N ILE A 158 -11.67 -0.55 -1.59
CA ILE A 158 -11.94 -1.17 -0.28
C ILE A 158 -11.49 -0.23 0.84
N PHE A 159 -10.30 0.38 0.72
CA PHE A 159 -9.80 1.34 1.70
C PHE A 159 -10.72 2.56 1.84
N VAL A 160 -11.11 3.17 0.73
CA VAL A 160 -11.96 4.36 0.73
C VAL A 160 -13.35 4.05 1.25
N GLU A 161 -13.95 2.92 0.84
CA GLU A 161 -15.26 2.47 1.34
C GLU A 161 -15.25 2.29 2.86
N ASN A 162 -14.17 1.70 3.36
CA ASN A 162 -13.94 1.52 4.77
C ASN A 162 -13.78 2.85 5.54
N CYS A 163 -13.02 3.80 5.00
CA CYS A 163 -12.91 5.15 5.57
C CYS A 163 -14.30 5.80 5.73
N LYS A 164 -15.13 5.72 4.69
CA LYS A 164 -16.50 6.25 4.67
C LYS A 164 -17.38 5.62 5.75
N LYS A 165 -17.26 4.30 5.98
CA LYS A 165 -18.01 3.59 7.03
C LYS A 165 -17.53 3.89 8.45
N SER A 166 -16.25 4.23 8.60
CA SER A 166 -15.61 4.36 9.91
C SER A 166 -15.80 5.73 10.58
N ILE A 167 -16.17 6.76 9.81
CA ILE A 167 -16.20 8.15 10.28
C ILE A 167 -17.61 8.72 10.11
N ILE A 168 -18.16 9.24 11.20
CA ILE A 168 -19.34 10.09 11.16
C ILE A 168 -18.85 11.53 10.92
N PRO A 169 -19.20 12.18 9.80
CA PRO A 169 -18.74 13.54 9.51
C PRO A 169 -19.34 14.54 10.51
N GLY A 170 -18.54 15.52 10.91
CA GLY A 170 -19.01 16.71 11.63
C GLY A 170 -19.63 17.75 10.69
N PRO A 171 -20.12 18.88 11.23
CA PRO A 171 -20.77 19.93 10.44
C PRO A 171 -19.81 20.61 9.45
N ASP A 172 -18.51 20.66 9.75
CA ASP A 172 -17.51 21.31 8.93
C ASP A 172 -16.54 20.27 8.35
N LEU A 173 -16.45 20.22 7.02
CA LEU A 173 -15.51 19.38 6.28
C LEU A 173 -14.58 20.23 5.44
N THR A 174 -13.30 19.82 5.34
CA THR A 174 -12.33 20.45 4.45
C THR A 174 -11.93 19.50 3.34
N VAL A 175 -11.91 20.01 2.11
CA VAL A 175 -11.28 19.38 0.96
C VAL A 175 -9.92 20.01 0.78
N ASP A 176 -8.89 19.18 0.66
CA ASP A 176 -7.55 19.65 0.35
C ASP A 176 -6.84 18.66 -0.58
N GLU A 177 -5.76 19.11 -1.21
CA GLU A 177 -4.85 18.27 -1.97
C GLU A 177 -3.66 17.87 -1.11
N LYS A 178 -3.29 16.60 -1.16
CA LYS A 178 -2.06 16.11 -0.53
C LYS A 178 -1.12 15.55 -1.57
N LEU A 179 0.10 16.06 -1.55
CA LEU A 179 1.26 15.39 -2.09
C LEU A 179 1.81 14.47 -1.01
N VAL A 180 1.54 13.17 -1.10
CA VAL A 180 2.21 12.22 -0.21
C VAL A 180 3.57 11.97 -0.82
N TYR A 181 4.54 12.70 -0.27
CA TYR A 181 5.86 12.15 -0.07
C TYR A 181 5.72 10.95 0.87
N PHE A 182 6.59 9.95 0.76
CA PHE A 182 6.51 8.70 1.54
C PHE A 182 6.72 8.87 3.07
N ARG A 183 6.39 10.02 3.63
CA ARG A 183 6.36 10.34 5.06
C ARG A 183 4.89 10.31 5.51
N VAL A 184 4.58 9.36 6.39
CA VAL A 184 3.33 9.38 7.16
C VAL A 184 3.46 10.55 8.13
N ASP A 185 2.72 11.62 7.89
CA ASP A 185 2.59 12.69 8.88
C ASP A 185 1.54 12.26 9.91
N PRO A 186 1.92 12.07 11.19
CA PRO A 186 0.99 11.69 12.26
C PRO A 186 0.05 12.83 12.68
N SER A 187 0.11 14.02 12.07
CA SER A 187 -0.92 15.05 12.22
C SER A 187 -2.25 14.55 11.62
N THR A 188 -2.94 13.70 12.37
CA THR A 188 -4.00 12.84 11.87
C THR A 188 -5.29 13.64 11.74
N MET A 189 -5.48 14.21 10.55
CA MET A 189 -6.80 14.57 10.05
C MET A 189 -7.52 13.25 9.71
N TYR A 190 -8.69 13.00 10.28
CA TYR A 190 -9.50 11.84 9.90
C TYR A 190 -9.92 11.99 8.43
N THR A 191 -9.62 10.98 7.61
CA THR A 191 -9.95 11.01 6.19
C THR A 191 -11.25 10.27 5.92
N LEU A 192 -12.29 11.01 5.54
CA LEU A 192 -13.62 10.46 5.21
C LEU A 192 -13.64 9.85 3.80
N ASN A 193 -13.08 10.57 2.82
CA ASN A 193 -13.07 10.15 1.42
C ASN A 193 -11.78 10.58 0.73
N MET A 194 -11.32 9.81 -0.26
CA MET A 194 -10.10 10.08 -1.03
C MET A 194 -10.28 9.75 -2.50
N GLU A 195 -9.64 10.55 -3.35
CA GLU A 195 -9.54 10.32 -4.78
C GLU A 195 -8.10 10.52 -5.25
N ILE A 196 -7.54 9.53 -5.96
CA ILE A 196 -6.20 9.61 -6.53
C ILE A 196 -6.28 10.39 -7.85
N TYR A 197 -5.46 11.43 -7.99
CA TYR A 197 -5.29 12.13 -9.25
C TYR A 197 -4.40 11.29 -10.20
N ALA A 198 -5.01 10.77 -11.27
CA ALA A 198 -4.33 9.96 -12.29
C ALA A 198 -4.05 10.72 -13.60
N GLY A 199 -4.28 12.05 -13.62
CA GLY A 199 -4.33 12.83 -14.85
C GLY A 199 -5.49 12.40 -15.76
N THR A 200 -5.39 12.67 -17.07
CA THR A 200 -6.41 12.24 -18.04
C THR A 200 -6.39 10.73 -18.20
N GLN A 201 -7.49 10.06 -17.85
CA GLN A 201 -7.63 8.60 -18.03
C GLN A 201 -7.88 8.25 -19.51
N PRO A 202 -7.55 7.02 -19.95
CA PRO A 202 -7.92 6.51 -21.27
C PRO A 202 -9.44 6.52 -21.49
N GLU A 203 -9.89 6.45 -22.74
CA GLU A 203 -11.33 6.31 -23.02
C GLU A 203 -11.93 5.10 -22.28
N GLY A 204 -13.03 5.33 -21.57
CA GLY A 204 -13.66 4.32 -20.72
C GLY A 204 -14.37 4.90 -19.51
N SER A 205 -14.88 4.01 -18.66
CA SER A 205 -15.67 4.37 -17.47
C SER A 205 -14.92 5.22 -16.43
N PHE A 206 -13.59 5.18 -16.43
CA PHE A 206 -12.75 5.94 -15.49
C PHE A 206 -12.37 7.33 -16.01
N ARG A 207 -12.73 7.70 -17.25
CA ARG A 207 -12.45 9.02 -17.83
C ARG A 207 -13.47 10.06 -17.37
N ILE A 208 -13.20 10.62 -16.21
CA ILE A 208 -14.01 11.67 -15.59
C ILE A 208 -13.26 13.01 -15.56
N SER A 209 -14.00 14.11 -15.39
CA SER A 209 -13.41 15.45 -15.30
C SER A 209 -12.53 15.58 -14.05
N ASN A 210 -11.33 16.13 -14.26
CA ASN A 210 -10.38 16.49 -13.21
C ASN A 210 -10.50 17.97 -12.78
N SER A 211 -11.50 18.71 -13.27
CA SER A 211 -11.73 20.09 -12.83
C SER A 211 -11.99 20.14 -11.32
N PRO A 212 -11.46 21.13 -10.57
CA PRO A 212 -11.61 21.20 -9.13
C PRO A 212 -13.06 21.07 -8.64
N SER A 213 -14.00 21.71 -9.32
CA SER A 213 -15.44 21.65 -8.99
C SER A 213 -16.01 20.24 -9.05
N GLU A 214 -15.73 19.48 -10.11
CA GLU A 214 -16.19 18.10 -10.28
C GLU A 214 -15.52 17.13 -9.29
N VAL A 215 -14.25 17.35 -8.97
CA VAL A 215 -13.56 16.57 -7.92
C VAL A 215 -14.23 16.80 -6.55
N VAL A 216 -14.49 18.06 -6.19
CA VAL A 216 -15.16 18.40 -4.93
C VAL A 216 -16.55 17.77 -4.86
N LYS A 217 -17.35 17.86 -5.93
CA LYS A 217 -18.68 17.23 -5.99
C LYS A 217 -18.62 15.72 -5.76
N ARG A 218 -17.66 15.01 -6.34
CA ARG A 218 -17.48 13.56 -6.12
C ARG A 218 -17.04 13.23 -4.70
N LEU A 219 -16.17 14.05 -4.12
CA LEU A 219 -15.69 13.84 -2.77
C LEU A 219 -16.81 14.04 -1.73
N VAL A 220 -17.60 15.11 -1.88
CA VAL A 220 -18.68 15.49 -0.97
C VAL A 220 -19.96 14.68 -1.23
N GLY A 221 -20.22 14.23 -2.45
CA GLY A 221 -21.44 13.49 -2.82
C GLY A 221 -21.69 12.17 -2.06
N VAL A 222 -20.76 11.79 -1.18
CA VAL A 222 -20.84 10.64 -0.27
C VAL A 222 -21.58 10.97 1.03
N THR A 223 -21.73 12.25 1.39
CA THR A 223 -22.39 12.70 2.63
C THR A 223 -23.91 12.78 2.51
N LYS A 224 -24.55 11.94 1.68
CA LYS A 224 -26.01 11.95 1.58
C LYS A 224 -26.61 11.40 2.88
N GLU A 225 -27.53 12.21 3.40
CA GLU A 225 -28.27 12.16 4.68
C GLU A 225 -28.61 10.75 5.19
#